data_AF-A0A4P5RFX0-F1
#
_entry.id   AF-A0A4P5RFX0-F1
#
_cell.length_a   1.000
_cell.length_b   1.000
_cell.length_c   1.000
_cell.angle_alpha   90.00
_cell.angle_beta   90.00
_cell.angle_gamma   90.00
#
_symmetry.space_group_name_H-M   'P 1'
#
loop_
_entity.id
_entity.type
_entity.pdbx_description
1 polymer ?
#
loop_
_entity_poly.entity_id
_entity_poly.type
_entity_poly.pdbx_seq_one_letter_code
_entity_poly.pdbx_strand_id
1 'polypeptide(L)'
;MATDPNAIRTWANAITVSRLLVSPLMFAIIPDDNVGSWAATGLWFVLCLSDLIDGNLARRQGVTRSGAFLDPLADKVCVLGAMFVLVDRGMFSVWLVGIIATREIAISLYRVFAGAKGVSVPASKAAKFKTFAQQVAVGFAVLPWSAADYSYLAKGSLVIATALTLYSGLQYAAVAFKARKKA
;
A
#
# COMPACT_ATOMS: atom_id res chain seq x y z
N MET A 1 17.52 -16.66 -16.51
CA MET A 1 16.67 -16.64 -17.71
C MET A 1 15.57 -15.62 -17.47
N ALA A 2 15.46 -14.59 -18.32
CA ALA A 2 14.42 -13.58 -18.15
C ALA A 2 13.04 -14.22 -18.39
N THR A 3 12.08 -13.96 -17.51
CA THR A 3 10.68 -14.40 -17.69
C THR A 3 10.06 -13.67 -18.87
N ASP A 4 9.31 -14.40 -19.70
CA ASP A 4 8.52 -13.82 -20.80
C ASP A 4 7.60 -12.70 -20.26
N PRO A 5 7.60 -11.49 -20.87
CA PRO A 5 6.71 -10.40 -20.47
C PRO A 5 5.21 -10.77 -20.41
N ASN A 6 4.78 -11.78 -21.18
CA ASN A 6 3.42 -12.29 -21.20
C ASN A 6 3.19 -13.49 -20.25
N ALA A 7 4.22 -13.93 -19.52
CA ALA A 7 4.09 -15.02 -18.57
C ALA A 7 3.17 -14.63 -17.40
N ILE A 8 2.06 -15.37 -17.28
CA ILE A 8 1.12 -15.19 -16.18
C ILE A 8 1.61 -15.94 -14.93
N ARG A 9 2.12 -17.16 -15.11
CA ARG A 9 2.57 -18.06 -14.04
C ARG A 9 4.03 -17.80 -13.72
N THR A 10 4.28 -16.78 -12.91
CA THR A 10 5.60 -16.52 -12.32
C THR A 10 5.51 -16.59 -10.80
N TRP A 11 6.64 -16.87 -10.15
CA TRP A 11 6.71 -16.89 -8.69
C TRP A 11 6.37 -15.53 -8.07
N ALA A 12 6.76 -14.42 -8.71
CA ALA A 12 6.40 -13.07 -8.27
C ALA A 12 4.86 -12.90 -8.29
N ASN A 13 4.22 -13.19 -9.42
CA ASN A 13 2.76 -13.06 -9.54
C ASN A 13 2.00 -13.98 -8.56
N ALA A 14 2.53 -15.18 -8.30
CA ALA A 14 1.92 -16.11 -7.35
C ALA A 14 1.92 -15.54 -5.92
N ILE A 15 3.00 -14.87 -5.49
CA ILE A 15 3.10 -14.21 -4.19
C ILE A 15 2.14 -13.01 -4.12
N THR A 16 2.05 -12.22 -5.19
CA THR A 16 1.14 -11.08 -5.24
C THR A 16 -0.33 -11.51 -5.17
N VAL A 17 -0.70 -12.55 -5.91
CA VAL A 17 -2.06 -13.12 -5.88
C VAL A 17 -2.34 -13.74 -4.52
N SER A 18 -1.40 -14.45 -3.92
CA SER A 18 -1.59 -15.01 -2.58
C SER A 18 -1.81 -13.91 -1.54
N ARG A 19 -1.08 -12.79 -1.60
CA ARG A 19 -1.32 -11.63 -0.74
C ARG A 19 -2.75 -11.10 -0.90
N LEU A 20 -3.22 -10.96 -2.14
CA LEU A 20 -4.58 -10.50 -2.40
C LEU A 20 -5.62 -11.45 -1.80
N LEU A 21 -5.41 -12.77 -1.90
CA LEU A 21 -6.30 -13.79 -1.34
C LEU A 21 -6.25 -13.89 0.19
N VAL A 22 -5.10 -13.59 0.80
CA VAL A 22 -4.90 -13.60 2.26
C VAL A 22 -5.36 -12.29 2.90
N SER A 23 -5.46 -11.19 2.15
CA SER A 23 -5.89 -9.89 2.67
C SER A 23 -7.25 -9.93 3.41
N PRO A 24 -8.30 -10.62 2.94
CA PRO A 24 -9.54 -10.79 3.70
C PRO A 24 -9.36 -11.47 5.06
N LEU A 25 -8.44 -12.44 5.17
CA LEU A 25 -8.11 -13.06 6.45
C LEU A 25 -7.45 -12.06 7.40
N MET A 26 -6.58 -11.19 6.87
CA MET A 26 -6.01 -10.09 7.66
C MET A 26 -7.11 -9.20 8.24
N PHE A 27 -8.13 -8.85 7.44
CA PHE A 27 -9.24 -8.02 7.89
C PHE A 27 -10.05 -8.68 9.01
N ALA A 28 -10.28 -9.99 8.91
CA ALA A 28 -11.04 -10.76 9.90
C ALA A 28 -10.28 -10.96 11.23
N ILE A 29 -8.95 -11.01 11.19
CA ILE A 29 -8.11 -11.25 12.39
C ILE A 29 -7.83 -9.96 13.18
N ILE A 30 -8.04 -8.77 12.60
CA ILE A 30 -7.92 -7.51 13.34
C ILE A 30 -8.99 -7.48 14.45
N PRO A 31 -8.57 -7.44 15.73
CA PRO A 31 -9.50 -7.55 16.84
C PRO A 31 -10.33 -6.28 17.03
N ASP A 32 -11.49 -6.44 17.65
CA ASP A 32 -12.46 -5.36 17.92
C ASP A 32 -12.21 -4.64 19.26
N ASP A 33 -11.22 -5.10 20.02
CA ASP A 33 -10.95 -4.67 21.39
C ASP A 33 -10.01 -3.46 21.49
N ASN A 34 -9.58 -2.90 20.35
CA ASN A 34 -8.58 -1.82 20.26
C ASN A 34 -7.20 -2.15 20.87
N VAL A 35 -6.95 -3.41 21.28
CA VAL A 35 -5.68 -3.81 21.91
C VAL A 35 -4.68 -4.26 20.86
N GLY A 36 -5.15 -4.86 19.77
CA GLY A 36 -4.30 -5.54 18.80
C GLY A 36 -4.04 -7.00 19.17
N SER A 37 -3.39 -7.75 18.29
CA SER A 37 -3.18 -9.19 18.47
C SER A 37 -1.86 -9.64 17.87
N TRP A 38 -1.15 -10.55 18.54
CA TRP A 38 0.07 -11.16 18.01
C TRP A 38 -0.20 -11.93 16.71
N ALA A 39 -1.40 -12.51 16.55
CA ALA A 39 -1.80 -13.16 15.31
C ALA A 39 -1.94 -12.15 14.16
N ALA A 40 -2.62 -11.02 14.40
CA ALA A 40 -2.77 -9.94 13.43
C ALA A 40 -1.41 -9.33 13.05
N THR A 41 -0.54 -9.12 14.06
CA THR A 41 0.82 -8.61 13.87
C THR A 41 1.67 -9.54 13.03
N GLY A 42 1.67 -10.84 13.37
CA GLY A 42 2.44 -11.84 12.64
C GLY A 42 1.99 -11.94 11.19
N LEU A 43 0.68 -11.97 10.95
CA LEU A 43 0.12 -12.00 9.60
C LEU A 43 0.47 -10.72 8.82
N TRP A 44 0.31 -9.55 9.44
CA TRP A 44 0.66 -8.27 8.83
C TRP A 44 2.14 -8.19 8.43
N PHE A 45 3.02 -8.67 9.30
CA PHE A 45 4.45 -8.74 9.03
C PHE A 45 4.76 -9.65 7.83
N VAL A 46 4.14 -10.83 7.76
CA VAL A 46 4.26 -11.74 6.61
C VAL A 46 3.76 -11.09 5.32
N LEU A 47 2.63 -10.38 5.35
CA LEU A 47 2.10 -9.68 4.19
C LEU A 47 3.05 -8.57 3.71
N CYS A 48 3.59 -7.76 4.61
CA CYS A 48 4.60 -6.74 4.28
C CYS A 48 5.88 -7.38 3.71
N LEU A 49 6.35 -8.48 4.30
CA LEU A 49 7.54 -9.17 3.83
C LEU A 49 7.32 -9.78 2.43
N SER A 50 6.12 -10.29 2.16
CA SER A 50 5.78 -10.84 0.85
C SER A 50 5.88 -9.80 -0.27
N ASP A 51 5.60 -8.51 0.01
CA ASP A 51 5.73 -7.36 -0.93
C ASP A 51 7.19 -7.03 -1.25
N LEU A 52 8.06 -7.23 -0.27
CA LEU A 52 9.48 -7.06 -0.52
C LEU A 52 10.02 -8.21 -1.39
N ILE A 53 9.54 -9.43 -1.13
CA ILE A 53 10.00 -10.64 -1.81
C ILE A 53 9.54 -10.66 -3.26
N ASP A 54 8.25 -10.42 -3.56
CA ASP A 54 7.75 -10.46 -4.95
C ASP A 54 8.40 -9.38 -5.82
N GLY A 55 8.56 -8.17 -5.29
CA GLY A 55 9.23 -7.07 -5.98
C GLY A 55 10.71 -7.34 -6.21
N ASN A 56 11.40 -8.00 -5.27
CA ASN A 56 12.79 -8.43 -5.49
C ASN A 56 12.88 -9.53 -6.54
N LEU A 57 11.92 -10.46 -6.54
CA LEU A 57 11.87 -11.56 -7.48
C LEU A 57 11.59 -11.06 -8.90
N ALA A 58 10.63 -10.14 -9.07
CA ALA A 58 10.33 -9.48 -10.33
C ALA A 58 11.53 -8.71 -10.89
N ARG A 59 12.32 -8.04 -10.03
CA ARG A 59 13.57 -7.36 -10.46
C ARG A 59 14.65 -8.32 -10.94
N ARG A 60 14.71 -9.54 -10.38
CA ARG A 60 15.72 -10.56 -10.74
C ARG A 60 15.30 -11.40 -11.95
N GLN A 61 14.01 -11.71 -12.07
CA GLN A 61 13.47 -12.61 -13.09
C GLN A 61 12.98 -11.85 -14.33
N GLY A 62 12.56 -10.60 -14.19
CA GLY A 62 11.95 -9.81 -15.26
C GLY A 62 10.49 -9.45 -14.94
N VAL A 63 10.11 -8.21 -15.22
CA VAL A 63 8.75 -7.71 -14.93
C VAL A 63 7.77 -8.23 -15.99
N THR A 64 6.67 -8.83 -15.55
CA THR A 64 5.57 -9.29 -16.42
C THR A 64 4.47 -8.24 -16.51
N ARG A 65 3.69 -8.24 -17.60
CA ARG A 65 2.53 -7.35 -17.75
C ARG A 65 1.47 -7.58 -16.67
N SER A 66 1.23 -8.84 -16.31
CA SER A 66 0.30 -9.20 -15.24
C SER A 66 0.78 -8.74 -13.87
N GLY A 67 2.06 -8.93 -13.53
CA GLY A 67 2.63 -8.42 -12.28
C GLY A 67 2.55 -6.90 -12.17
N ALA A 68 2.90 -6.19 -13.25
CA ALA A 68 2.80 -4.72 -13.28
C ALA A 68 1.38 -4.17 -13.00
N PHE A 69 0.34 -4.98 -13.23
CA PHE A 69 -1.05 -4.65 -12.88
C PHE A 69 -1.47 -5.20 -11.51
N LEU A 70 -1.09 -6.44 -11.18
CA LEU A 70 -1.48 -7.12 -9.96
C LEU A 70 -0.80 -6.53 -8.72
N ASP A 71 0.48 -6.15 -8.80
CA ASP A 71 1.24 -5.67 -7.62
C ASP A 71 0.61 -4.39 -7.04
N PRO A 72 0.31 -3.34 -7.85
CA PRO A 72 -0.33 -2.14 -7.33
C PRO A 72 -1.75 -2.42 -6.81
N LEU A 73 -2.48 -3.37 -7.40
CA LEU A 73 -3.83 -3.71 -6.95
C LEU A 73 -3.78 -4.42 -5.59
N ALA A 74 -2.94 -5.44 -5.46
CA ALA A 74 -2.79 -6.21 -4.23
C ALA A 74 -2.28 -5.35 -3.07
N ASP A 75 -1.29 -4.48 -3.31
CA ASP A 75 -0.82 -3.50 -2.31
C ASP A 75 -1.96 -2.61 -1.80
N LYS A 76 -2.78 -2.07 -2.71
CA LYS A 76 -3.87 -1.15 -2.36
C LYS A 76 -4.98 -1.85 -1.59
N VAL A 77 -5.39 -3.04 -2.02
CA VAL A 77 -6.41 -3.83 -1.33
C VAL A 77 -5.92 -4.20 0.07
N CYS A 78 -4.69 -4.72 0.20
CA CYS A 78 -4.12 -5.13 1.48
C CYS A 78 -4.02 -3.94 2.46
N VAL A 79 -3.36 -2.85 2.05
CA VAL A 79 -3.09 -1.71 2.93
C VAL A 79 -4.36 -0.90 3.21
N LEU A 80 -5.10 -0.46 2.18
CA LEU A 80 -6.30 0.34 2.41
C LEU A 80 -7.40 -0.47 3.10
N GLY A 81 -7.56 -1.75 2.75
CA GLY A 81 -8.52 -2.63 3.41
C GLY A 81 -8.25 -2.75 4.91
N ALA A 82 -6.99 -2.98 5.30
CA ALA A 82 -6.61 -3.00 6.71
C ALA A 82 -6.86 -1.65 7.39
N MET A 83 -6.55 -0.53 6.73
CA MET A 83 -6.83 0.81 7.26
C MET A 83 -8.33 1.05 7.46
N PHE A 84 -9.19 0.61 6.54
CA PHE A 84 -10.64 0.76 6.67
C PHE A 84 -11.21 -0.09 7.82
N VAL A 85 -10.72 -1.32 8.01
CA VAL A 85 -11.07 -2.13 9.18
C VAL A 85 -10.64 -1.42 10.46
N LEU A 86 -9.43 -0.86 10.50
CA LEU A 86 -8.96 -0.09 11.66
C LEU A 86 -9.77 1.20 11.91
N VAL A 87 -10.38 1.79 10.88
CA VAL A 87 -11.35 2.89 11.06
C VAL A 87 -12.64 2.37 11.70
N ASP A 88 -13.16 1.24 11.22
CA ASP A 88 -14.35 0.58 11.76
C ASP A 88 -14.16 0.21 13.24
N ARG A 89 -12.96 -0.26 13.62
CA ARG A 89 -12.59 -0.55 15.01
C ARG A 89 -12.39 0.69 15.89
N GLY A 90 -12.41 1.90 15.30
CA GLY A 90 -12.17 3.16 16.02
C GLY A 90 -10.69 3.46 16.31
N MET A 91 -9.76 2.66 15.76
CA MET A 91 -8.31 2.87 15.94
C MET A 91 -7.79 4.00 15.05
N PHE A 92 -8.33 4.14 13.84
CA PHE A 92 -7.93 5.14 12.85
C PHE A 92 -9.02 6.19 12.60
N SER A 93 -8.59 7.42 12.33
CA SER A 93 -9.51 8.50 11.95
C SER A 93 -9.98 8.32 10.51
N VAL A 94 -11.31 8.25 10.33
CA VAL A 94 -11.97 8.14 9.02
C VAL A 94 -11.51 9.24 8.05
N TRP A 95 -11.29 10.46 8.54
CA TRP A 95 -10.86 11.59 7.71
C TRP A 95 -9.44 11.41 7.17
N LEU A 96 -8.52 10.91 8.00
CA LEU A 96 -7.13 10.67 7.59
C LEU A 96 -7.05 9.53 6.58
N VAL A 97 -7.75 8.42 6.85
CA VAL A 97 -7.80 7.28 5.94
C VAL A 97 -8.52 7.64 4.64
N GLY A 98 -9.58 8.45 4.70
CA GLY A 98 -10.28 8.96 3.52
C GLY A 98 -9.40 9.81 2.60
N ILE A 99 -8.56 10.68 3.17
CA ILE A 99 -7.57 11.45 2.41
C ILE A 99 -6.56 10.51 1.74
N ILE A 100 -6.04 9.54 2.49
CA ILE A 100 -5.09 8.57 1.98
C ILE A 100 -5.70 7.76 0.83
N ALA A 101 -6.88 7.17 1.03
CA ALA A 101 -7.57 6.36 0.04
C ALA A 101 -7.88 7.15 -1.24
N THR A 102 -8.45 8.35 -1.10
CA THR A 102 -8.77 9.22 -2.23
C THR A 102 -7.53 9.53 -3.06
N ARG A 103 -6.43 9.91 -2.41
CA ARG A 103 -5.16 10.21 -3.08
C ARG A 103 -4.59 8.95 -3.75
N GLU A 104 -4.55 7.82 -3.07
CA GLU A 104 -4.00 6.58 -3.62
C GLU A 104 -4.75 6.16 -4.89
N ILE A 105 -6.08 6.20 -4.88
CA ILE A 105 -6.91 5.88 -6.05
C ILE A 105 -6.67 6.90 -7.17
N ALA A 106 -6.71 8.20 -6.85
CA ALA A 106 -6.52 9.27 -7.85
C ALA A 106 -5.18 9.18 -8.58
N ILE A 107 -4.07 8.98 -7.86
CA ILE A 107 -2.73 8.86 -8.47
C ILE A 107 -2.58 7.54 -9.25
N SER A 108 -3.20 6.46 -8.78
CA SER A 108 -3.19 5.19 -9.50
C SER A 108 -3.91 5.31 -10.84
N LEU A 109 -5.11 5.90 -10.84
CA LEU A 109 -5.86 6.20 -12.07
C LEU A 109 -5.07 7.13 -12.99
N TYR A 110 -4.49 8.22 -12.46
CA TYR A 110 -3.67 9.13 -13.25
C TYR A 110 -2.52 8.41 -13.96
N ARG A 111 -1.80 7.51 -13.28
CA ARG A 111 -0.71 6.74 -13.88
C ARG A 111 -1.20 5.81 -14.98
N VAL A 112 -2.36 5.18 -14.80
CA VAL A 112 -2.98 4.33 -15.84
C VAL A 112 -3.31 5.16 -17.08
N PHE A 113 -3.99 6.29 -16.92
CA PHE A 113 -4.34 7.17 -18.06
C PHE A 113 -3.12 7.79 -18.74
N ALA A 114 -2.11 8.20 -17.97
CA ALA A 114 -0.87 8.73 -18.52
C ALA A 114 -0.09 7.66 -19.30
N GLY A 115 -0.01 6.44 -18.74
CA GLY A 115 0.63 5.29 -19.38
C GLY A 115 -0.06 4.89 -20.69
N ALA A 116 -1.40 4.94 -20.74
CA ALA A 116 -2.16 4.70 -21.97
C ALA A 116 -1.86 5.72 -23.08
N LYS A 117 -1.36 6.91 -22.72
CA LYS A 117 -0.90 7.96 -23.65
C LYS A 117 0.61 7.90 -23.94
N GLY A 118 1.30 6.84 -23.51
CA GLY A 118 2.75 6.69 -23.67
C GLY A 118 3.59 7.53 -22.71
N VAL A 119 2.96 8.18 -21.72
CA VAL A 119 3.67 9.01 -20.73
C VAL A 119 4.00 8.17 -19.51
N SER A 120 5.28 7.91 -19.28
CA SER A 120 5.76 7.24 -18.06
C SER A 120 5.76 8.20 -16.88
N VAL A 121 5.06 7.83 -15.80
CA VAL A 121 4.97 8.61 -14.56
C VAL A 121 5.62 7.80 -13.42
N PRO A 122 6.93 7.98 -13.19
CA PRO A 122 7.65 7.19 -12.20
C PRO A 122 7.22 7.51 -10.75
N ALA A 123 7.44 6.55 -9.86
CA ALA A 123 7.22 6.71 -8.43
C ALA A 123 8.27 7.67 -7.80
N SER A 124 7.82 8.75 -7.17
CA SER A 124 8.72 9.66 -6.44
C SER A 124 9.26 9.01 -5.15
N LYS A 125 10.41 9.48 -4.64
CA LYS A 125 10.94 9.01 -3.34
C LYS A 125 9.93 9.22 -2.20
N ALA A 126 9.22 10.36 -2.21
CA ALA A 126 8.16 10.64 -1.25
C ALA A 126 7.00 9.63 -1.35
N ALA A 127 6.65 9.20 -2.57
CA ALA A 127 5.63 8.17 -2.77
C ALA A 127 6.06 6.79 -2.26
N LYS A 128 7.36 6.48 -2.20
CA LYS A 128 7.85 5.25 -1.54
C LYS A 128 7.77 5.39 -0.02
N PHE A 129 8.23 6.52 0.52
CA PHE A 129 8.24 6.76 1.95
C PHE A 129 6.82 6.83 2.56
N LYS A 130 5.84 7.37 1.83
CA LYS A 130 4.43 7.35 2.30
C LYS A 130 3.91 5.92 2.47
N THR A 131 4.23 5.00 1.55
CA THR A 131 3.73 3.63 1.59
C THR A 131 4.36 2.89 2.76
N PHE A 132 5.66 3.10 2.98
CA PHE A 132 6.32 2.61 4.18
C PHE A 132 5.66 3.15 5.47
N ALA A 133 5.38 4.45 5.52
CA ALA A 133 4.69 5.05 6.68
C ALA A 133 3.29 4.47 6.91
N GLN A 134 2.52 4.18 5.84
CA GLN A 134 1.21 3.52 5.93
C GLN A 134 1.34 2.08 6.48
N GLN A 135 2.32 1.33 5.99
CA GLN A 135 2.58 -0.04 6.46
C GLN A 135 2.98 -0.07 7.93
N VAL A 136 3.82 0.87 8.36
CA VAL A 136 4.20 1.07 9.77
C VAL A 136 3.00 1.46 10.62
N ALA A 137 2.13 2.34 10.13
CA ALA A 137 0.94 2.76 10.86
C ALA A 137 0.00 1.58 11.14
N VAL A 138 -0.30 0.77 10.12
CA VAL A 138 -1.10 -0.45 10.30
C VAL A 138 -0.38 -1.43 11.24
N GLY A 139 0.94 -1.61 11.09
CA GLY A 139 1.72 -2.50 11.94
C GLY A 139 1.66 -2.13 13.43
N PHE A 140 1.79 -0.84 13.75
CA PHE A 140 1.62 -0.36 15.12
C PHE A 140 0.17 -0.43 15.62
N ALA A 141 -0.81 -0.32 14.74
CA ALA A 141 -2.21 -0.45 15.13
C ALA A 141 -2.56 -1.90 15.52
N VAL A 142 -2.03 -2.90 14.81
CA VAL A 142 -2.35 -4.30 15.09
C VAL A 142 -1.49 -4.94 16.18
N LEU A 143 -0.45 -4.24 16.65
CA LEU A 143 0.48 -4.72 17.68
C LEU A 143 -0.21 -4.73 19.06
N PRO A 144 -0.20 -5.85 19.80
CA PRO A 144 -0.78 -5.92 21.13
C PRO A 144 0.07 -5.15 22.14
N TRP A 145 -0.37 -3.95 22.50
CA TRP A 145 0.32 -3.09 23.46
C TRP A 145 0.00 -3.53 24.91
N SER A 146 0.57 -4.65 25.34
CA SER A 146 0.17 -5.36 26.57
C SER A 146 0.59 -4.71 27.90
N ALA A 147 1.18 -3.51 27.92
CA ALA A 147 1.69 -2.89 29.17
C ALA A 147 1.71 -1.35 29.21
N ALA A 148 1.73 -0.67 28.05
CA ALA A 148 1.66 0.78 27.97
C ALA A 148 0.88 1.17 26.72
N ASP A 149 -0.03 2.14 26.86
CA ASP A 149 -0.84 2.65 25.75
C ASP A 149 0.04 3.45 24.78
N TYR A 150 0.67 2.72 23.87
CA TYR A 150 1.45 3.26 22.76
C TYR A 150 0.59 3.56 21.53
N SER A 151 -0.72 3.70 21.68
CA SER A 151 -1.63 4.05 20.57
C SER A 151 -1.24 5.36 19.89
N TYR A 152 -0.52 6.25 20.59
CA TYR A 152 0.06 7.46 20.01
C TYR A 152 1.09 7.18 18.90
N LEU A 153 1.80 6.04 18.91
CA LEU A 153 2.72 5.65 17.84
C LEU A 153 1.97 5.30 16.56
N ALA A 154 0.88 4.54 16.68
CA ALA A 154 -0.02 4.21 15.56
C ALA A 154 -0.68 5.48 14.99
N LYS A 155 -1.21 6.34 15.85
CA LYS A 155 -1.83 7.62 15.44
C LYS A 155 -0.79 8.58 14.83
N GLY A 156 0.38 8.70 15.44
CA GLY A 156 1.47 9.56 14.96
C GLY A 156 2.00 9.12 13.60
N SER A 157 2.23 7.82 13.41
CA SER A 157 2.63 7.28 12.11
C SER A 157 1.54 7.45 11.04
N LEU A 158 0.26 7.34 11.39
CA LEU A 158 -0.85 7.64 10.47
C LEU A 158 -0.86 9.12 10.04
N VAL A 159 -0.60 10.06 10.96
CA VAL A 159 -0.50 11.49 10.65
C VAL A 159 0.69 11.75 9.71
N ILE A 160 1.85 11.16 9.99
CA ILE A 160 3.04 11.24 9.12
C ILE A 160 2.72 10.67 7.74
N ALA A 161 2.09 9.49 7.68
CA ALA A 161 1.66 8.87 6.43
C ALA A 161 0.71 9.78 5.63
N THR A 162 -0.23 10.44 6.30
CA THR A 162 -1.16 11.39 5.68
C THR A 162 -0.43 12.61 5.12
N ALA A 163 0.49 13.21 5.89
CA ALA A 163 1.28 14.36 5.46
C ALA A 163 2.15 14.04 4.22
N LEU A 164 2.81 12.89 4.21
CA LEU A 164 3.59 12.40 3.06
C LEU A 164 2.71 12.11 1.84
N THR A 165 1.50 11.62 2.09
CA THR A 165 0.52 11.33 1.04
C THR A 165 0.06 12.62 0.35
N LEU A 166 -0.23 13.67 1.12
CA LEU A 166 -0.54 15.01 0.61
C LEU A 166 0.65 15.61 -0.14
N TYR A 167 1.85 15.63 0.47
CA TYR A 167 3.05 16.18 -0.15
C TYR A 167 3.36 15.52 -1.50
N SER A 168 3.35 14.18 -1.54
CA SER A 168 3.58 13.46 -2.79
C SER A 168 2.44 13.66 -3.80
N GLY A 169 1.19 13.84 -3.35
CA GLY A 169 0.06 14.19 -4.20
C GLY A 169 0.27 15.54 -4.90
N LEU A 170 0.70 16.56 -4.16
CA LEU A 170 1.04 17.88 -4.71
C LEU A 170 2.17 17.80 -5.73
N GLN A 171 3.20 16.98 -5.47
CA GLN A 171 4.28 16.75 -6.45
C GLN A 171 3.73 16.19 -7.76
N TYR A 172 2.82 15.20 -7.72
CA TYR A 172 2.21 14.64 -8.93
C TYR A 172 1.30 15.64 -9.63
N ALA A 173 0.50 16.40 -8.88
CA ALA A 173 -0.37 17.44 -9.44
C ALA A 173 0.47 18.48 -10.20
N ALA A 174 1.57 18.97 -9.61
CA ALA A 174 2.46 19.93 -10.25
C ALA A 174 3.06 19.41 -11.58
N VAL A 175 3.43 18.13 -11.62
CA VAL A 175 3.92 17.47 -12.86
C VAL A 175 2.79 17.41 -13.90
N ALA A 176 1.59 17.02 -13.50
CA ALA A 176 0.42 16.95 -14.40
C ALA A 176 0.05 18.33 -14.98
N PHE A 177 0.04 19.38 -14.16
CA PHE A 177 -0.24 20.74 -14.61
C PHE A 177 0.81 21.24 -15.62
N LYS A 178 2.10 20.97 -15.38
CA LYS A 178 3.17 21.33 -16.34
C LYS A 178 3.04 20.58 -17.67
N ALA A 179 2.65 19.30 -17.63
CA ALA A 179 2.43 18.51 -18.85
C ALA A 179 1.26 19.07 -19.67
N ARG A 180 0.15 19.45 -19.02
CA ARG A 180 -1.02 20.04 -19.71
C ARG A 180 -0.73 21.40 -20.37
N LYS A 181 0.19 22.20 -19.81
CA LYS A 181 0.59 23.50 -20.40
C LYS A 181 1.50 23.36 -21.63
N LYS A 182 2.12 22.19 -21.84
CA LYS A 182 3.02 21.90 -22.97
C LYS A 182 2.33 21.18 -24.14
N ALA A 183 1.12 20.67 -23.94
CA ALA A 183 0.29 20.02 -24.95
C ALA A 183 -0.70 21.03 -25.55
#